data_AF-A0A0C7G2Y9-F1
#
_entry.id   AF-A0A0C7G2Y9-F1
#
_cell.length_a   1.000
_cell.length_b   1.000
_cell.length_c   1.000
_cell.angle_alpha   90.00
_cell.angle_beta   90.00
_cell.angle_gamma   90.00
#
_symmetry.space_group_name_H-M   'P 1'
#
loop_
_entity.id
_entity.type
_entity.pdbx_description
1 polymer ?
#
loop_
_entity_poly.entity_id
_entity_poly.type
_entity_poly.pdbx_seq_one_letter_code
_entity_poly.pdbx_strand_id
1 'polypeptide(L)'
;MTRIDNRKNDEIRPVKITRNFTRYAEGSVLIEMGETKVICTASIEDKVPPFLRNSGTGWINAEYSMLPRSTHQRKIRESSRGKIDGRTQEIQRLIGRAIRSVVDLSKLGERTIWVDCDVIQADGGTRTASITGAFVAVADALYSLYENKQIKTLPIRNFVSAISVGIVNGEHILDLCYEEDSNAHVDMNVIMTDKGEFVEVQGTGEESPFSRNDLNVLLELGEKGNKELIKAQRKALDKIAVEVLGEEEPNEIVIATNNAHKLEEISAILTDFKCDIYSLKDVDLDGIEIVEDGHTFEHNALIKARTIAKATNMVAIADDSGLEVDALGKKPGIYSARYAGENATDEQNREKLIKAMKNVPMSQRTGRFVSAIAVVFPSGKEFVVRGTCEGMIGFEEKGNNGFGYDPLFIVDNYNKTFGELPSSIKNAISHRANSLKLMRDEFEKRISR
;
A
#
# COMPACT_ATOMS: atom_id res chain seq x y z
N MET A 1 -20.23 6.14 31.03
CA MET A 1 -21.69 6.01 30.78
C MET A 1 -21.86 5.12 29.55
N THR A 2 -22.88 4.27 29.48
CA THR A 2 -23.12 3.51 28.25
C THR A 2 -23.71 4.46 27.21
N ARG A 3 -23.07 4.58 26.03
CA ARG A 3 -23.60 5.39 24.92
C ARG A 3 -24.95 4.86 24.47
N ILE A 4 -25.76 5.69 23.81
CA ILE A 4 -27.12 5.33 23.37
C ILE A 4 -27.16 4.10 22.46
N ASP A 5 -26.06 3.83 21.76
CA ASP A 5 -25.88 2.72 20.83
C ASP A 5 -24.92 1.64 21.37
N ASN A 6 -24.56 1.72 22.65
CA ASN A 6 -23.62 0.83 23.36
C ASN A 6 -22.17 0.82 22.85
N ARG A 7 -21.77 1.79 22.00
CA ARG A 7 -20.35 1.96 21.63
C ARG A 7 -19.49 2.41 22.81
N LYS A 8 -18.19 2.19 22.70
CA LYS A 8 -17.20 2.88 23.54
C LYS A 8 -17.08 4.35 23.14
N ASN A 9 -16.54 5.16 24.05
CA ASN A 9 -16.31 6.59 23.79
C ASN A 9 -15.33 6.81 22.62
N ASP A 10 -14.40 5.90 22.40
CA ASP A 10 -13.35 5.98 21.38
C ASP A 10 -13.65 5.13 20.14
N GLU A 11 -14.91 4.78 19.89
CA GLU A 11 -15.34 3.88 18.82
C GLU A 11 -16.20 4.62 17.79
N ILE A 12 -15.85 4.51 16.50
CA ILE A 12 -16.67 5.04 15.40
C ILE A 12 -17.92 4.19 15.18
N ARG A 13 -18.96 4.76 14.56
CA ARG A 13 -20.12 3.98 14.10
C ARG A 13 -19.72 3.01 12.99
N PRO A 14 -20.48 1.93 12.77
CA PRO A 14 -20.26 1.05 11.63
C PRO A 14 -20.22 1.83 10.32
N VAL A 15 -19.15 1.64 9.54
CA VAL A 15 -18.95 2.34 8.26
C VAL A 15 -19.10 1.38 7.09
N LYS A 16 -19.87 1.80 6.09
CA LYS A 16 -19.98 1.10 4.81
C LYS A 16 -19.87 2.08 3.65
N ILE A 17 -19.00 1.75 2.71
CA ILE A 17 -18.75 2.55 1.50
C ILE A 17 -19.15 1.69 0.30
N THR A 18 -20.22 2.10 -0.39
CA THR A 18 -20.72 1.42 -1.58
C THR A 18 -20.37 2.26 -2.81
N ARG A 19 -19.35 1.87 -3.56
CA ARG A 19 -18.94 2.50 -4.83
C ARG A 19 -19.90 2.14 -5.96
N ASN A 20 -19.85 2.90 -7.05
CA ASN A 20 -20.71 2.79 -8.22
C ASN A 20 -22.21 2.78 -7.87
N PHE A 21 -22.60 3.61 -6.89
CA PHE A 21 -23.97 3.61 -6.36
C PHE A 21 -24.99 4.10 -7.40
N THR A 22 -24.68 5.19 -8.08
CA THR A 22 -25.45 5.70 -9.24
C THR A 22 -24.67 5.47 -10.53
N ARG A 23 -25.40 5.44 -11.66
CA ARG A 23 -24.86 4.99 -12.95
C ARG A 23 -24.01 6.04 -13.70
N TYR A 24 -24.32 7.32 -13.55
CA TYR A 24 -23.90 8.33 -14.53
C TYR A 24 -22.68 9.15 -14.13
N ALA A 25 -22.46 9.41 -12.84
CA ALA A 25 -21.28 10.14 -12.39
C ALA A 25 -20.03 9.27 -12.52
N GLU A 26 -18.90 9.85 -12.94
CA GLU A 26 -17.63 9.14 -13.06
C GLU A 26 -17.15 8.57 -11.72
N GLY A 27 -17.49 9.24 -10.62
CA GLY A 27 -17.42 8.69 -9.28
C GLY A 27 -18.77 8.75 -8.58
N SER A 28 -19.21 7.64 -7.99
CA SER A 28 -20.48 7.62 -7.24
C SER A 28 -20.40 6.68 -6.04
N VAL A 29 -20.63 7.25 -4.85
CA VAL A 29 -20.47 6.55 -3.57
C VAL A 29 -21.68 6.79 -2.70
N LEU A 30 -22.23 5.73 -2.12
CA LEU A 30 -23.08 5.82 -0.93
C LEU A 30 -22.20 5.52 0.28
N ILE A 31 -22.03 6.51 1.15
CA ILE A 31 -21.38 6.33 2.46
C ILE A 31 -22.44 6.24 3.54
N GLU A 32 -22.32 5.21 4.38
CA GLU A 32 -23.13 4.97 5.57
C GLU A 32 -22.20 5.00 6.79
N MET A 33 -22.46 5.89 7.75
CA MET A 33 -21.77 5.98 9.04
C MET A 33 -22.81 5.87 10.15
N GLY A 34 -23.03 4.64 10.63
CA GLY A 34 -24.23 4.29 11.38
C GLY A 34 -25.49 4.61 10.57
N GLU A 35 -26.38 5.41 11.14
CA GLU A 35 -27.63 5.83 10.50
C GLU A 35 -27.48 7.07 9.60
N THR A 36 -26.31 7.72 9.56
CA THR A 36 -26.05 8.80 8.61
C THR A 36 -25.73 8.22 7.24
N LYS A 37 -26.47 8.66 6.20
CA LYS A 37 -26.34 8.18 4.83
C LYS A 37 -26.23 9.35 3.86
N VAL A 38 -25.16 9.38 3.09
CA VAL A 38 -24.86 10.44 2.12
C VAL A 38 -24.51 9.82 0.78
N ILE A 39 -25.15 10.31 -0.28
CA ILE A 39 -24.73 10.02 -1.65
C ILE A 39 -23.72 11.09 -2.04
N CYS A 40 -22.51 10.67 -2.38
CA CYS A 40 -21.45 11.54 -2.89
C CYS A 40 -21.19 11.20 -4.36
N THR A 41 -21.36 12.15 -5.26
CA THR A 41 -21.02 12.02 -6.68
C THR A 41 -19.91 12.96 -7.07
N ALA A 42 -19.06 12.53 -8.00
CA ALA A 42 -18.03 13.33 -8.63
C ALA A 42 -18.23 13.31 -10.14
N SER A 43 -18.55 14.46 -10.71
CA SER A 43 -18.82 14.63 -12.13
C SER A 43 -17.71 15.47 -12.78
N ILE A 44 -17.26 15.06 -13.96
CA ILE A 44 -16.16 15.73 -14.67
C ILE A 44 -16.70 16.66 -15.75
N GLU A 45 -16.24 17.91 -15.76
CA GLU A 45 -16.52 18.87 -16.82
C GLU A 45 -15.23 19.40 -17.46
N ASP A 46 -15.15 19.36 -18.79
CA ASP A 46 -14.05 19.92 -19.59
C ASP A 46 -14.13 21.46 -19.71
N LYS A 47 -14.26 22.14 -18.55
CA LYS A 47 -14.18 23.59 -18.42
C LYS A 47 -13.69 23.96 -17.03
N VAL A 48 -13.18 25.17 -16.89
CA VAL A 48 -12.76 25.74 -15.60
C VAL A 48 -13.52 27.03 -15.29
N PRO A 49 -13.61 27.43 -14.01
CA PRO A 49 -14.13 28.73 -13.64
C PRO A 49 -13.41 29.88 -14.37
N PRO A 50 -14.07 31.04 -14.58
CA PRO A 50 -13.49 32.15 -15.35
C PRO A 50 -12.10 32.61 -14.86
N PHE A 51 -11.84 32.53 -13.56
CA PHE A 51 -10.56 32.95 -12.96
C PHE A 51 -9.40 31.98 -13.19
N LEU A 52 -9.64 30.79 -13.75
CA LEU A 52 -8.62 29.78 -14.10
C LEU A 52 -8.49 29.54 -15.61
N ARG A 53 -9.20 30.30 -16.44
CA ARG A 53 -9.14 30.13 -17.89
C ARG A 53 -7.70 30.40 -18.39
N ASN A 54 -7.17 29.48 -19.21
CA ASN A 54 -5.82 29.51 -19.76
C ASN A 54 -4.69 29.41 -18.73
N SER A 55 -4.97 28.99 -17.49
CA SER A 55 -3.92 28.77 -16.48
C SER A 55 -3.34 27.37 -16.53
N GLY A 56 -3.94 26.45 -17.30
CA GLY A 56 -3.49 25.04 -17.39
C GLY A 56 -3.76 24.20 -16.14
N THR A 57 -4.54 24.71 -15.18
CA THR A 57 -4.84 24.02 -13.91
C THR A 57 -6.33 23.72 -13.80
N GLY A 58 -6.66 22.64 -13.09
CA GLY A 58 -8.04 22.25 -12.86
C GLY A 58 -8.64 22.86 -11.61
N TRP A 59 -9.89 22.50 -11.35
CA TRP A 59 -10.61 22.91 -10.15
C TRP A 59 -11.44 21.77 -9.58
N ILE A 60 -11.70 21.83 -8.29
CA ILE A 60 -12.68 20.98 -7.63
C ILE A 60 -13.66 21.91 -6.93
N ASN A 61 -14.93 21.78 -7.23
CA ASN A 61 -16.00 22.48 -6.54
C ASN A 61 -16.90 21.49 -5.81
N ALA A 62 -17.57 21.93 -4.75
CA ALA A 62 -18.46 21.07 -3.99
C ALA A 62 -19.81 21.74 -3.69
N GLU A 63 -20.87 20.96 -3.84
CA GLU A 63 -22.23 21.25 -3.42
C GLU A 63 -22.67 20.23 -2.36
N TYR A 64 -23.46 20.70 -1.41
CA TYR A 64 -23.95 19.89 -0.30
C TYR A 64 -25.42 20.19 -0.14
N SER A 65 -26.23 19.16 0.03
CA SER A 65 -27.66 19.34 0.23
C SER A 65 -28.20 18.30 1.20
N MET A 66 -29.31 18.64 1.84
CA MET A 66 -30.06 17.69 2.65
C MET A 66 -31.45 17.53 2.08
N LEU A 67 -31.86 16.28 1.83
CA LEU A 67 -33.24 16.02 1.43
C LEU A 67 -34.21 16.53 2.51
N PRO A 68 -35.38 17.08 2.16
CA PRO A 68 -36.34 17.62 3.12
C PRO A 68 -36.70 16.67 4.27
N ARG A 69 -36.66 15.35 4.04
CA ARG A 69 -37.01 14.32 5.02
C ARG A 69 -35.82 13.45 5.44
N SER A 70 -34.59 13.93 5.27
CA SER A 70 -33.42 13.25 5.83
C SER A 70 -33.29 13.40 7.34
N THR A 71 -33.96 14.39 7.95
CA THR A 71 -33.99 14.65 9.39
C THR A 71 -35.32 14.25 10.04
N HIS A 72 -35.33 14.09 11.38
CA HIS A 72 -36.53 13.78 12.17
C HIS A 72 -37.72 14.71 11.89
N GLN A 73 -37.44 16.01 11.71
CA GLN A 73 -38.43 17.00 11.28
C GLN A 73 -38.21 17.38 9.81
N ARG A 74 -39.29 17.57 9.05
CA ARG A 74 -39.18 17.90 7.63
C ARG A 74 -38.67 19.33 7.46
N LYS A 75 -37.53 19.51 6.81
CA LYS A 75 -36.98 20.83 6.43
C LYS A 75 -37.66 21.33 5.15
N ILE A 76 -37.79 22.65 5.01
CA ILE A 76 -38.20 23.26 3.74
C ILE A 76 -37.02 23.15 2.77
N ARG A 77 -37.29 22.70 1.54
CA ARG A 77 -36.28 22.62 0.48
C ARG A 77 -35.69 24.00 0.19
N GLU A 78 -34.37 24.09 0.07
CA GLU A 78 -33.66 25.36 -0.17
C GLU A 78 -34.07 26.04 -1.48
N SER A 79 -34.30 25.25 -2.55
CA SER A 79 -34.82 25.78 -3.81
C SER A 79 -36.18 26.46 -3.65
N SER A 80 -37.05 25.96 -2.76
CA SER A 80 -38.33 26.58 -2.44
C SER A 80 -38.18 27.87 -1.62
N ARG A 81 -37.07 28.02 -0.87
CA ARG A 81 -36.73 29.26 -0.16
C ARG A 81 -36.06 30.29 -1.08
N GLY A 82 -35.57 29.89 -2.25
CA GLY A 82 -34.87 30.74 -3.20
C GLY A 82 -33.46 31.16 -2.77
N LYS A 83 -32.93 30.58 -1.68
CA LYS A 83 -31.57 30.83 -1.20
C LYS A 83 -31.01 29.62 -0.46
N ILE A 84 -29.70 29.43 -0.58
CA ILE A 84 -28.92 28.44 0.16
C ILE A 84 -28.73 28.94 1.60
N ASP A 85 -28.85 28.05 2.58
CA ASP A 85 -28.65 28.37 3.99
C ASP A 85 -27.15 28.57 4.33
N GLY A 86 -26.86 29.33 5.40
CA GLY A 86 -25.48 29.62 5.81
C GLY A 86 -24.68 28.35 6.12
N ARG A 87 -25.30 27.39 6.83
CA ARG A 87 -24.68 26.09 7.15
C ARG A 87 -24.36 25.30 5.88
N THR A 88 -25.25 25.31 4.89
CA THR A 88 -25.03 24.64 3.62
C THR A 88 -23.82 25.24 2.89
N GLN A 89 -23.73 26.57 2.79
CA GLN A 89 -22.58 27.25 2.16
C GLN A 89 -21.25 26.96 2.88
N GLU A 90 -21.25 26.92 4.20
CA GLU A 90 -20.09 26.58 5.02
C GLU A 90 -19.58 25.16 4.69
N ILE A 91 -20.48 24.17 4.70
CA ILE A 91 -20.16 22.77 4.43
C ILE A 91 -19.66 22.58 3.00
N GLN A 92 -20.28 23.23 2.01
CA GLN A 92 -19.81 23.23 0.62
C GLN A 92 -18.35 23.68 0.51
N ARG A 93 -18.03 24.81 1.16
CA ARG A 93 -16.66 25.33 1.16
C ARG A 93 -15.69 24.41 1.87
N LEU A 94 -16.13 23.77 2.96
CA LEU A 94 -15.35 22.82 3.74
C LEU A 94 -14.98 21.58 2.91
N ILE A 95 -15.98 20.93 2.28
CA ILE A 95 -15.77 19.75 1.42
C ILE A 95 -14.79 20.09 0.28
N GLY A 96 -15.04 21.16 -0.45
CA GLY A 96 -14.16 21.56 -1.55
C GLY A 96 -12.74 21.86 -1.10
N ARG A 97 -12.56 22.52 0.07
CA ARG A 97 -11.23 22.83 0.61
C ARG A 97 -10.50 21.57 1.07
N ALA A 98 -11.20 20.65 1.73
CA ALA A 98 -10.64 19.39 2.19
C ALA A 98 -10.09 18.57 1.01
N ILE A 99 -10.88 18.38 -0.04
CA ILE A 99 -10.47 17.57 -1.20
C ILE A 99 -9.34 18.26 -1.98
N ARG A 100 -9.42 19.58 -2.21
CA ARG A 100 -8.34 20.31 -2.91
C ARG A 100 -7.00 20.26 -2.17
N SER A 101 -6.99 20.05 -0.86
CA SER A 101 -5.74 19.94 -0.09
C SER A 101 -4.91 18.70 -0.47
N VAL A 102 -5.57 17.62 -0.90
CA VAL A 102 -4.93 16.34 -1.23
C VAL A 102 -4.87 16.02 -2.72
N VAL A 103 -5.37 16.90 -3.58
CA VAL A 103 -5.34 16.75 -5.05
C VAL A 103 -4.38 17.76 -5.69
N ASP A 104 -3.55 17.28 -6.61
CA ASP A 104 -2.71 18.14 -7.45
C ASP A 104 -3.48 18.69 -8.65
N LEU A 105 -4.09 19.87 -8.46
CA LEU A 105 -4.90 20.53 -9.50
C LEU A 105 -4.11 20.83 -10.79
N SER A 106 -2.79 21.00 -10.72
CA SER A 106 -1.96 21.25 -11.91
C SER A 106 -1.90 20.04 -12.85
N LYS A 107 -2.11 18.84 -12.31
CA LYS A 107 -2.09 17.57 -13.05
C LYS A 107 -3.46 17.16 -13.59
N LEU A 108 -4.53 17.85 -13.17
CA LEU A 108 -5.90 17.61 -13.65
C LEU A 108 -6.12 18.18 -15.08
N GLY A 109 -5.32 19.18 -15.47
CA GLY A 109 -5.57 19.99 -16.66
C GLY A 109 -6.79 20.90 -16.47
N GLU A 110 -7.21 21.61 -17.52
CA GLU A 110 -8.33 22.57 -17.45
C GLU A 110 -9.70 21.88 -17.39
N ARG A 111 -9.94 21.15 -16.30
CA ARG A 111 -11.20 20.47 -15.97
C ARG A 111 -11.69 20.89 -14.59
N THR A 112 -12.99 20.82 -14.40
CA THR A 112 -13.63 20.95 -13.09
C THR A 112 -14.21 19.61 -12.67
N ILE A 113 -13.93 19.19 -11.44
CA ILE A 113 -14.67 18.11 -10.80
C ILE A 113 -15.74 18.75 -9.91
N TRP A 114 -17.00 18.46 -10.19
CA TRP A 114 -18.13 18.81 -9.34
C TRP A 114 -18.41 17.68 -8.37
N VAL A 115 -18.38 18.02 -7.09
CA VAL A 115 -18.63 17.08 -6.00
C VAL A 115 -19.98 17.41 -5.39
N ASP A 116 -20.95 16.51 -5.51
CA ASP A 116 -22.28 16.71 -4.94
C ASP A 116 -22.48 15.73 -3.78
N CYS A 117 -22.75 16.26 -2.60
CA CYS A 117 -23.00 15.48 -1.40
C CYS A 117 -24.45 15.66 -0.94
N ASP A 118 -25.29 14.68 -1.22
CA ASP A 118 -26.71 14.67 -0.89
C ASP A 118 -27.01 13.76 0.29
N VAL A 119 -27.38 14.38 1.41
CA VAL A 119 -27.77 13.64 2.62
C VAL A 119 -29.19 13.10 2.48
N ILE A 120 -29.28 11.77 2.43
CA ILE A 120 -30.56 11.05 2.33
C ILE A 120 -31.09 10.63 3.71
N GLN A 121 -30.22 10.45 4.70
CA GLN A 121 -30.57 10.22 6.10
C GLN A 121 -29.52 10.88 7.01
N ALA A 122 -29.95 11.61 8.03
CA ALA A 122 -29.09 12.40 8.90
C ALA A 122 -29.26 12.00 10.36
N ASP A 123 -28.19 11.51 10.97
CA ASP A 123 -28.09 11.16 12.39
C ASP A 123 -26.75 11.66 12.97
N GLY A 124 -26.40 12.93 12.75
CA GLY A 124 -25.12 13.49 13.19
C GLY A 124 -23.94 13.16 12.25
N GLY A 125 -22.87 13.97 12.28
CA GLY A 125 -21.68 13.74 11.43
C GLY A 125 -21.91 13.81 9.92
N THR A 126 -22.97 14.47 9.44
CA THR A 126 -23.28 14.53 7.99
C THR A 126 -22.21 15.22 7.16
N ARG A 127 -21.60 16.29 7.69
CA ARG A 127 -20.50 17.01 7.02
C ARG A 127 -19.23 16.15 6.91
N THR A 128 -18.92 15.39 7.95
CA THR A 128 -17.72 14.54 8.02
C THR A 128 -17.90 13.31 7.14
N ALA A 129 -19.07 12.67 7.19
CA ALA A 129 -19.46 11.63 6.23
C ALA A 129 -19.36 12.12 4.77
N SER A 130 -19.83 13.35 4.50
CA SER A 130 -19.75 13.94 3.15
C SER A 130 -18.32 14.07 2.66
N ILE A 131 -17.38 14.54 3.48
CA ILE A 131 -15.95 14.66 3.12
C ILE A 131 -15.36 13.28 2.84
N THR A 132 -15.58 12.33 3.76
CA THR A 132 -15.04 10.97 3.68
C THR A 132 -15.56 10.23 2.43
N GLY A 133 -16.86 10.33 2.12
CA GLY A 133 -17.45 9.73 0.93
C GLY A 133 -17.09 10.46 -0.37
N ALA A 134 -17.01 11.79 -0.32
CA ALA A 134 -16.64 12.60 -1.48
C ALA A 134 -15.21 12.35 -1.94
N PHE A 135 -14.27 12.15 -1.02
CA PHE A 135 -12.91 11.77 -1.39
C PHE A 135 -12.90 10.49 -2.23
N VAL A 136 -13.66 9.46 -1.83
CA VAL A 136 -13.75 8.19 -2.57
C VAL A 136 -14.35 8.41 -3.96
N ALA A 137 -15.43 9.22 -4.07
CA ALA A 137 -16.04 9.55 -5.36
C ALA A 137 -15.07 10.32 -6.26
N VAL A 138 -14.34 11.30 -5.73
CA VAL A 138 -13.34 12.05 -6.49
C VAL A 138 -12.18 11.15 -6.92
N ALA A 139 -11.75 10.22 -6.07
CA ALA A 139 -10.72 9.26 -6.42
C ALA A 139 -11.15 8.36 -7.59
N ASP A 140 -12.40 7.88 -7.59
CA ASP A 140 -12.99 7.14 -8.72
C ASP A 140 -13.02 7.96 -10.00
N ALA A 141 -13.50 9.21 -9.94
CA ALA A 141 -13.55 10.10 -11.09
C ALA A 141 -12.14 10.39 -11.65
N LEU A 142 -11.17 10.69 -10.80
CA LEU A 142 -9.78 10.92 -11.20
C LEU A 142 -9.13 9.67 -11.79
N TYR A 143 -9.42 8.51 -11.23
CA TYR A 143 -8.91 7.25 -11.75
C TYR A 143 -9.49 6.92 -13.12
N SER A 144 -10.76 7.24 -13.36
CA SER A 144 -11.37 7.07 -14.69
C SER A 144 -10.64 7.87 -15.78
N LEU A 145 -10.21 9.11 -15.47
CA LEU A 145 -9.40 9.92 -16.40
C LEU A 145 -8.02 9.30 -16.64
N TYR A 146 -7.43 8.75 -15.59
CA TYR A 146 -6.10 8.12 -15.65
C TYR A 146 -6.12 6.83 -16.46
N GLU A 147 -7.07 5.92 -16.20
CA GLU A 147 -7.24 4.68 -16.96
C GLU A 147 -7.53 4.95 -18.44
N ASN A 148 -8.35 5.98 -18.73
CA ASN A 148 -8.64 6.41 -20.09
C ASN A 148 -7.51 7.24 -20.73
N LYS A 149 -6.36 7.39 -20.06
CA LYS A 149 -5.16 8.12 -20.53
C LYS A 149 -5.43 9.60 -20.88
N GLN A 150 -6.47 10.19 -20.30
CA GLN A 150 -6.80 11.62 -20.46
C GLN A 150 -5.92 12.52 -19.57
N ILE A 151 -5.35 11.93 -18.51
CA ILE A 151 -4.28 12.51 -17.69
C ILE A 151 -3.13 11.53 -17.56
N LYS A 152 -1.90 12.04 -17.40
CA LYS A 152 -0.68 11.21 -17.42
C LYS A 152 -0.44 10.44 -16.13
N THR A 153 -0.88 10.98 -15.01
CA THR A 153 -0.65 10.44 -13.66
C THR A 153 -1.89 10.71 -12.82
N LEU A 154 -2.20 9.82 -11.89
CA LEU A 154 -3.27 10.03 -10.91
C LEU A 154 -2.91 11.22 -9.99
N PRO A 155 -3.71 12.31 -9.95
CA PRO A 155 -3.31 13.55 -9.30
C PRO A 155 -3.70 13.58 -7.82
N ILE A 156 -3.61 12.46 -7.11
CA ILE A 156 -3.94 12.35 -5.68
C ILE A 156 -2.63 12.24 -4.91
N ARG A 157 -2.41 13.15 -3.95
CA ARG A 157 -1.20 13.19 -3.10
C ARG A 157 -1.36 12.36 -1.84
N ASN A 158 -2.57 12.35 -1.31
CA ASN A 158 -2.91 11.83 0.01
C ASN A 158 -4.39 11.41 0.03
N PHE A 159 -4.73 10.55 0.99
CA PHE A 159 -6.13 10.32 1.35
C PHE A 159 -6.56 11.40 2.33
N VAL A 160 -7.86 11.70 2.37
CA VAL A 160 -8.45 12.60 3.36
C VAL A 160 -9.74 12.02 3.89
N SER A 161 -9.93 12.11 5.19
CA SER A 161 -11.21 11.81 5.84
C SER A 161 -11.51 12.86 6.90
N ALA A 162 -12.71 12.79 7.46
CA ALA A 162 -13.12 13.67 8.54
C ALA A 162 -13.99 12.90 9.54
N ILE A 163 -13.86 13.24 10.83
CA ILE A 163 -14.68 12.66 11.91
C ILE A 163 -15.10 13.77 12.88
N SER A 164 -16.27 13.60 13.51
CA SER A 164 -16.71 14.47 14.61
C SER A 164 -16.24 13.92 15.95
N VAL A 165 -15.91 14.81 16.87
CA VAL A 165 -15.53 14.53 18.25
C VAL A 165 -16.13 15.61 19.15
N GLY A 166 -16.36 15.31 20.41
CA GLY A 166 -17.03 16.26 21.29
C GLY A 166 -17.02 15.86 22.74
N ILE A 167 -17.58 16.72 23.59
CA ILE A 167 -17.69 16.50 25.03
C ILE A 167 -19.16 16.45 25.41
N VAL A 168 -19.63 15.27 25.82
CA VAL A 168 -21.03 15.04 26.20
C VAL A 168 -21.04 14.58 27.65
N ASN A 169 -21.78 15.28 28.52
CA ASN A 169 -21.84 14.97 29.96
C ASN A 169 -20.46 14.84 30.65
N GLY A 170 -19.46 15.62 30.20
CA GLY A 170 -18.09 15.61 30.74
C GLY A 170 -17.17 14.53 30.18
N GLU A 171 -17.65 13.69 29.24
CA GLU A 171 -16.88 12.63 28.61
C GLU A 171 -16.50 13.01 27.17
N HIS A 172 -15.26 12.75 26.75
CA HIS A 172 -14.81 12.94 25.36
C HIS A 172 -15.28 11.77 24.50
N ILE A 173 -16.00 12.06 23.42
CA ILE A 173 -16.67 11.07 22.58
C ILE A 173 -16.24 11.24 21.12
N LEU A 174 -16.00 10.11 20.47
CA LEU A 174 -15.75 9.96 19.04
C LEU A 174 -17.04 9.65 18.27
N ASP A 175 -17.18 10.31 17.11
CA ASP A 175 -18.23 10.08 16.12
C ASP A 175 -19.65 10.22 16.69
N LEU A 176 -20.05 11.47 16.92
CA LEU A 176 -21.31 11.83 17.55
C LEU A 176 -22.51 11.54 16.63
N CYS A 177 -23.52 10.88 17.17
CA CYS A 177 -24.86 10.82 16.57
C CYS A 177 -25.64 12.12 16.81
N TYR A 178 -26.85 12.25 16.25
CA TYR A 178 -27.64 13.48 16.39
C TYR A 178 -27.96 13.81 17.85
N GLU A 179 -28.34 12.81 18.64
CA GLU A 179 -28.69 13.01 20.05
C GLU A 179 -27.47 13.45 20.88
N GLU A 180 -26.31 12.85 20.64
CA GLU A 180 -25.05 13.24 21.29
C GLU A 180 -24.62 14.66 20.89
N ASP A 181 -24.64 14.98 19.59
CA ASP A 181 -24.28 16.30 19.03
C ASP A 181 -25.17 17.41 19.60
N SER A 182 -26.47 17.16 19.71
CA SER A 182 -27.44 18.13 20.23
C SER A 182 -27.30 18.43 21.72
N ASN A 183 -26.61 17.56 22.47
CA ASN A 183 -26.37 17.70 23.92
C ASN A 183 -24.88 17.88 24.24
N ALA A 184 -24.04 18.15 23.24
CA ALA A 184 -22.61 18.31 23.42
C ALA A 184 -22.28 19.72 23.94
N HIS A 185 -21.43 19.77 24.97
CA HIS A 185 -20.88 21.04 25.47
C HIS A 185 -19.84 21.61 24.49
N VAL A 186 -19.19 20.70 23.75
CA VAL A 186 -18.20 20.98 22.71
C VAL A 186 -18.47 20.05 21.54
N ASP A 187 -18.61 20.61 20.33
CA ASP A 187 -18.59 19.88 19.05
C ASP A 187 -17.36 20.33 18.26
N MET A 188 -16.60 19.35 17.75
CA MET A 188 -15.46 19.59 16.91
C MET A 188 -15.39 18.60 15.74
N ASN A 189 -15.10 19.14 14.56
CA ASN A 189 -14.87 18.35 13.36
C ASN A 189 -13.37 18.38 13.02
N VAL A 190 -12.78 17.19 12.86
CA VAL A 190 -11.34 17.00 12.63
C VAL A 190 -11.14 16.37 11.26
N ILE A 191 -10.46 17.08 10.35
CA ILE A 191 -10.17 16.65 8.98
C ILE A 191 -8.66 16.38 8.87
N MET A 192 -8.29 15.16 8.48
CA MET A 192 -6.89 14.73 8.45
C MET A 192 -6.54 13.95 7.18
N THR A 193 -5.26 14.00 6.82
CA THR A 193 -4.68 13.15 5.78
C THR A 193 -4.26 11.78 6.32
N ASP A 194 -3.96 10.84 5.43
CA ASP A 194 -3.35 9.54 5.77
C ASP A 194 -2.01 9.66 6.50
N LYS A 195 -1.31 10.79 6.34
CA LYS A 195 -0.02 11.05 7.01
C LYS A 195 -0.18 11.63 8.42
N GLY A 196 -1.41 11.75 8.91
CA GLY A 196 -1.70 12.36 10.22
C GLY A 196 -1.60 13.89 10.22
N GLU A 197 -1.59 14.53 9.04
CA GLU A 197 -1.55 15.99 8.94
C GLU A 197 -2.96 16.56 9.04
N PHE A 198 -3.14 17.64 9.82
CA PHE A 198 -4.42 18.33 9.92
C PHE A 198 -4.66 19.18 8.66
N VAL A 199 -5.78 18.92 7.99
CA VAL A 199 -6.29 19.79 6.92
C VAL A 199 -7.04 20.96 7.52
N GLU A 200 -7.92 20.67 8.49
CA GLU A 200 -8.69 21.69 9.22
C GLU A 200 -9.27 21.10 10.51
N VAL A 201 -9.38 21.94 11.53
CA VAL A 201 -10.01 21.62 12.81
C VAL A 201 -11.04 22.70 13.11
N GLN A 202 -12.32 22.32 13.14
CA GLN A 202 -13.43 23.22 13.41
C GLN A 202 -14.06 22.85 14.75
N GLY A 203 -13.65 23.52 15.82
CA GLY A 203 -14.17 23.30 17.18
C GLY A 203 -15.01 24.47 17.69
N THR A 204 -16.13 24.16 18.33
CA THR A 204 -17.05 25.13 18.94
C THR A 204 -17.43 24.66 20.34
N GLY A 205 -17.28 25.53 21.34
CA GLY A 205 -17.79 25.32 22.70
C GLY A 205 -18.92 26.29 22.98
N GLU A 206 -20.10 26.05 22.38
CA GLU A 206 -21.25 27.00 22.47
C GLU A 206 -21.76 27.15 23.91
N GLU A 207 -21.80 26.06 24.68
CA GLU A 207 -22.29 26.07 26.06
C GLU A 207 -21.21 26.44 27.08
N SER A 208 -19.95 26.06 26.82
CA SER A 208 -18.80 26.38 27.68
C SER A 208 -17.48 26.36 26.90
N PRO A 209 -16.51 27.22 27.25
CA PRO A 209 -15.13 27.03 26.80
C PRO A 209 -14.58 25.68 27.30
N PHE A 210 -13.59 25.15 26.58
CA PHE A 210 -12.88 23.92 26.92
C PHE A 210 -11.38 24.15 27.09
N SER A 211 -10.72 23.29 27.86
CA SER A 211 -9.30 23.46 28.17
C SER A 211 -8.40 22.99 27.03
N ARG A 212 -7.11 23.34 27.11
CA ARG A 212 -6.10 22.78 26.19
C ARG A 212 -5.98 21.26 26.32
N ASN A 213 -6.18 20.73 27.53
CA ASN A 213 -6.15 19.29 27.75
C ASN A 213 -7.32 18.61 27.02
N ASP A 214 -8.51 19.19 27.09
CA ASP A 214 -9.67 18.70 26.36
C ASP A 214 -9.43 18.71 24.85
N LEU A 215 -8.90 19.80 24.33
CA LEU A 215 -8.55 19.90 22.91
C LEU A 215 -7.60 18.76 22.49
N ASN A 216 -6.56 18.49 23.26
CA ASN A 216 -5.61 17.41 22.93
C ASN A 216 -6.29 16.04 22.90
N VAL A 217 -7.13 15.72 23.90
CA VAL A 217 -7.87 14.45 23.94
C VAL A 217 -8.81 14.33 22.73
N LEU A 218 -9.51 15.40 22.37
CA LEU A 218 -10.39 15.39 21.19
C LEU A 218 -9.59 15.24 19.89
N LEU A 219 -8.39 15.82 19.78
CA LEU A 219 -7.52 15.63 18.62
C LEU A 219 -7.00 14.20 18.52
N GLU A 220 -6.65 13.56 19.64
CA GLU A 220 -6.24 12.15 19.69
C GLU A 220 -7.38 11.22 19.25
N LEU A 221 -8.61 11.47 19.73
CA LEU A 221 -9.81 10.77 19.26
C LEU A 221 -10.06 11.00 17.76
N GLY A 222 -9.91 12.25 17.32
CA GLY A 222 -10.06 12.63 15.91
C GLY A 222 -9.06 11.92 15.01
N GLU A 223 -7.81 11.83 15.42
CA GLU A 223 -6.77 11.08 14.71
C GLU A 223 -7.10 9.59 14.64
N LYS A 224 -7.52 8.99 15.75
CA LYS A 224 -7.95 7.58 15.78
C LYS A 224 -9.09 7.32 14.80
N GLY A 225 -10.15 8.14 14.84
CA GLY A 225 -11.29 7.99 13.95
C GLY A 225 -10.94 8.17 12.48
N ASN A 226 -10.11 9.18 12.14
CA ASN A 226 -9.66 9.38 10.77
C ASN A 226 -8.82 8.20 10.26
N LYS A 227 -7.95 7.59 11.09
CA LYS A 227 -7.21 6.37 10.71
C LYS A 227 -8.14 5.21 10.37
N GLU A 228 -9.19 5.00 11.17
CA GLU A 228 -10.18 3.95 10.92
C GLU A 228 -11.00 4.22 9.64
N LEU A 229 -11.38 5.48 9.38
CA LEU A 229 -12.06 5.88 8.14
C LEU A 229 -11.18 5.71 6.90
N ILE A 230 -9.90 6.10 6.98
CA ILE A 230 -8.94 5.94 5.87
C ILE A 230 -8.74 4.45 5.57
N LYS A 231 -8.70 3.59 6.59
CA LYS A 231 -8.69 2.13 6.37
C LYS A 231 -9.93 1.65 5.62
N ALA A 232 -11.11 2.17 5.94
CA ALA A 232 -12.34 1.85 5.20
C ALA A 232 -12.28 2.37 3.74
N GLN A 233 -11.74 3.56 3.52
CA GLN A 233 -11.52 4.12 2.17
C GLN A 233 -10.54 3.27 1.36
N ARG A 234 -9.41 2.86 1.94
CA ARG A 234 -8.40 2.00 1.29
C ARG A 234 -9.03 0.70 0.80
N LYS A 235 -9.80 0.03 1.68
CA LYS A 235 -10.53 -1.19 1.33
C LYS A 235 -11.53 -0.96 0.20
N ALA A 236 -12.24 0.17 0.19
CA ALA A 236 -13.19 0.48 -0.87
C ALA A 236 -12.51 0.78 -2.21
N LEU A 237 -11.39 1.51 -2.19
CA LEU A 237 -10.68 2.00 -3.38
C LEU A 237 -9.72 0.96 -4.00
N ASP A 238 -9.27 -0.02 -3.21
CA ASP A 238 -8.47 -1.18 -3.65
C ASP A 238 -7.28 -0.75 -4.54
N LYS A 239 -7.31 -1.05 -5.84
CA LYS A 239 -6.26 -0.68 -6.81
C LYS A 239 -5.89 0.81 -6.79
N ILE A 240 -6.87 1.69 -6.59
CA ILE A 240 -6.63 3.13 -6.52
C ILE A 240 -5.81 3.46 -5.27
N ALA A 241 -6.09 2.82 -4.13
CA ALA A 241 -5.32 3.01 -2.91
C ALA A 241 -3.87 2.55 -3.09
N VAL A 242 -3.66 1.41 -3.74
CA VAL A 242 -2.32 0.89 -4.05
C VAL A 242 -1.55 1.79 -5.02
N GLU A 243 -2.24 2.49 -5.92
CA GLU A 243 -1.60 3.44 -6.85
C GLU A 243 -1.20 4.75 -6.16
N VAL A 244 -1.96 5.20 -5.17
CA VAL A 244 -1.73 6.47 -4.47
C VAL A 244 -0.80 6.31 -3.26
N LEU A 245 -1.09 5.34 -2.41
CA LEU A 245 -0.42 5.15 -1.11
C LEU A 245 0.69 4.10 -1.16
N GLY A 246 0.66 3.19 -2.13
CA GLY A 246 1.47 1.98 -2.13
C GLY A 246 0.76 0.79 -1.49
N GLU A 247 1.46 -0.33 -1.43
CA GLU A 247 0.99 -1.58 -0.85
C GLU A 247 0.78 -1.45 0.66
N GLU A 248 -0.19 -2.13 1.24
CA GLU A 248 -0.25 -2.21 2.72
C GLU A 248 0.96 -2.98 3.24
N GLU A 249 1.51 -2.55 4.38
CA GLU A 249 2.49 -3.36 5.10
C GLU A 249 1.85 -4.73 5.39
N PRO A 250 2.42 -5.84 4.90
CA PRO A 250 1.76 -7.13 5.02
C PRO A 250 1.86 -7.63 6.46
N ASN A 251 0.78 -8.22 6.95
CA ASN A 251 0.84 -8.99 8.21
C ASN A 251 1.46 -10.37 7.99
N GLU A 252 1.41 -10.92 6.77
CA GLU A 252 1.80 -12.29 6.46
C GLU A 252 2.60 -12.32 5.15
N ILE A 253 3.74 -13.01 5.17
CA ILE A 253 4.60 -13.21 4.00
C ILE A 253 4.89 -14.70 3.85
N VAL A 254 4.81 -15.21 2.62
CA VAL A 254 5.20 -16.58 2.28
C VAL A 254 6.50 -16.58 1.50
N ILE A 255 7.47 -17.39 1.94
CA ILE A 255 8.72 -17.60 1.23
C ILE A 255 8.59 -18.85 0.36
N ALA A 256 8.58 -18.65 -0.96
CA ALA A 256 8.41 -19.67 -1.99
C ALA A 256 9.70 -20.49 -2.22
N THR A 257 10.17 -21.18 -1.18
CA THR A 257 11.36 -22.04 -1.24
C THR A 257 11.21 -23.26 -0.33
N ASN A 258 11.62 -24.42 -0.82
CA ASN A 258 11.81 -25.64 -0.01
C ASN A 258 13.23 -25.75 0.56
N ASN A 259 14.14 -24.83 0.20
CA ASN A 259 15.51 -24.81 0.73
C ASN A 259 15.57 -24.12 2.09
N ALA A 260 15.91 -24.88 3.14
CA ALA A 260 15.98 -24.39 4.52
C ALA A 260 16.96 -23.23 4.74
N HIS A 261 18.11 -23.23 4.05
CA HIS A 261 19.08 -22.14 4.15
C HIS A 261 18.56 -20.84 3.52
N LYS A 262 17.85 -20.94 2.39
CA LYS A 262 17.20 -19.77 1.78
C LYS A 262 16.13 -19.20 2.70
N LEU A 263 15.32 -20.07 3.31
CA LEU A 263 14.28 -19.66 4.26
C LEU A 263 14.89 -18.88 5.43
N GLU A 264 15.94 -19.41 6.07
CA GLU A 264 16.61 -18.76 7.19
C GLU A 264 17.17 -17.37 6.82
N GLU A 265 17.88 -17.27 5.69
CA GLU A 265 18.48 -16.00 5.23
C GLU A 265 17.42 -14.94 4.88
N ILE A 266 16.35 -15.34 4.18
CA ILE A 266 15.26 -14.42 3.81
C ILE A 266 14.49 -13.98 5.07
N SER A 267 14.16 -14.92 5.96
CA SER A 267 13.45 -14.63 7.20
C SER A 267 14.21 -13.66 8.10
N ALA A 268 15.54 -13.82 8.22
CA ALA A 268 16.38 -12.97 9.06
C ALA A 268 16.39 -11.49 8.63
N ILE A 269 16.16 -11.19 7.34
CA ILE A 269 16.10 -9.81 6.85
C ILE A 269 14.71 -9.20 7.01
N LEU A 270 13.69 -10.04 7.10
CA LEU A 270 12.31 -9.62 7.26
C LEU A 270 11.90 -9.43 8.73
N THR A 271 12.72 -9.79 9.71
CA THR A 271 12.40 -9.65 11.14
C THR A 271 12.13 -8.22 11.60
N ASP A 272 12.61 -7.22 10.86
CA ASP A 272 12.36 -5.81 11.16
C ASP A 272 10.95 -5.35 10.78
N PHE A 273 10.27 -6.11 9.91
CA PHE A 273 8.87 -5.87 9.55
C PHE A 273 7.95 -6.58 10.56
N LYS A 274 6.82 -5.96 10.89
CA LYS A 274 5.84 -6.54 11.81
C LYS A 274 4.94 -7.55 11.09
N CYS A 275 5.54 -8.61 10.57
CA CYS A 275 4.85 -9.64 9.79
C CYS A 275 5.22 -11.05 10.24
N ASP A 276 4.24 -11.95 10.15
CA ASP A 276 4.44 -13.39 10.28
C ASP A 276 5.01 -13.95 8.97
N ILE A 277 6.01 -14.82 9.09
CA ILE A 277 6.74 -15.39 7.96
C ILE A 277 6.43 -16.88 7.88
N TYR A 278 5.92 -17.31 6.74
CA TYR A 278 5.52 -18.68 6.46
C TYR A 278 6.43 -19.32 5.39
N SER A 279 6.76 -20.59 5.59
CA SER A 279 7.30 -21.46 4.55
C SER A 279 6.20 -22.07 3.70
N LEU A 280 6.56 -22.71 2.59
CA LEU A 280 5.61 -23.49 1.78
C LEU A 280 4.89 -24.58 2.59
N LYS A 281 5.56 -25.16 3.59
CA LYS A 281 4.98 -26.17 4.45
C LYS A 281 3.92 -25.60 5.39
N ASP A 282 4.12 -24.38 5.89
CA ASP A 282 3.19 -23.75 6.82
C ASP A 282 1.86 -23.35 6.14
N VAL A 283 1.86 -23.24 4.81
CA VAL A 283 0.68 -22.95 3.99
C VAL A 283 0.18 -24.16 3.18
N ASP A 284 0.61 -25.39 3.52
CA ASP A 284 0.23 -26.64 2.86
C ASP A 284 0.53 -26.68 1.33
N LEU A 285 1.62 -26.04 0.91
CA LEU A 285 2.08 -25.97 -0.50
C LEU A 285 3.48 -26.57 -0.70
N ASP A 286 4.02 -27.36 0.22
CA ASP A 286 5.35 -27.96 0.10
C ASP A 286 5.47 -28.96 -1.08
N GLY A 287 4.36 -29.58 -1.46
CA GLY A 287 4.25 -30.49 -2.62
C GLY A 287 3.86 -29.82 -3.94
N ILE A 288 3.79 -28.48 -4.03
CA ILE A 288 3.38 -27.80 -5.25
C ILE A 288 4.44 -27.95 -6.36
N GLU A 289 4.03 -28.41 -7.54
CA GLU A 289 4.91 -28.48 -8.70
C GLU A 289 4.93 -27.12 -9.39
N ILE A 290 6.08 -26.43 -9.33
CA ILE A 290 6.29 -25.16 -10.01
C ILE A 290 7.18 -25.42 -11.21
N VAL A 291 6.61 -25.28 -12.41
CA VAL A 291 7.36 -25.44 -13.66
C VAL A 291 8.18 -24.16 -13.92
N GLU A 292 9.48 -24.23 -13.60
CA GLU A 292 10.44 -23.14 -13.84
C GLU A 292 10.96 -23.16 -15.30
N ASP A 293 10.12 -22.76 -16.25
CA ASP A 293 10.44 -22.70 -17.69
C ASP A 293 11.09 -21.36 -18.12
N GLY A 294 11.48 -20.55 -17.14
CA GLY A 294 12.12 -19.26 -17.37
C GLY A 294 13.51 -19.38 -18.00
N HIS A 295 13.91 -18.32 -18.71
CA HIS A 295 15.21 -18.24 -19.38
C HIS A 295 16.25 -17.42 -18.60
N THR A 296 15.85 -16.82 -17.47
CA THR A 296 16.71 -16.04 -16.58
C THR A 296 16.36 -16.32 -15.12
N PHE A 297 17.26 -15.99 -14.19
CA PHE A 297 17.01 -16.14 -12.75
C PHE A 297 15.78 -15.34 -12.31
N GLU A 298 15.64 -14.12 -12.83
CA GLU A 298 14.51 -13.23 -12.54
C GLU A 298 13.18 -13.83 -12.97
N HIS A 299 13.15 -14.48 -14.15
CA HIS A 299 11.92 -15.10 -14.64
C HIS A 299 11.53 -16.30 -13.77
N ASN A 300 12.48 -17.16 -13.41
CA ASN A 300 12.22 -18.30 -12.51
C ASN A 300 11.75 -17.86 -11.13
N ALA A 301 12.38 -16.84 -10.55
CA ALA A 301 11.96 -16.25 -9.29
C ALA A 301 10.52 -15.72 -9.37
N LEU A 302 10.16 -14.99 -10.43
CA LEU A 302 8.79 -14.50 -10.64
C LEU A 302 7.77 -15.62 -10.80
N ILE A 303 8.08 -16.68 -11.56
CA ILE A 303 7.17 -17.82 -11.73
C ILE A 303 6.82 -18.42 -10.35
N LYS A 304 7.84 -18.64 -9.51
CA LYS A 304 7.66 -19.12 -8.13
C LYS A 304 6.81 -18.16 -7.31
N ALA A 305 7.19 -16.89 -7.22
CA ALA A 305 6.49 -15.90 -6.40
C ALA A 305 5.03 -15.71 -6.84
N ARG A 306 4.76 -15.58 -8.14
CA ARG A 306 3.39 -15.41 -8.67
C ARG A 306 2.50 -16.61 -8.38
N THR A 307 3.04 -17.82 -8.53
CA THR A 307 2.29 -19.06 -8.28
C THR A 307 1.84 -19.12 -6.83
N ILE A 308 2.74 -18.80 -5.90
CA ILE A 308 2.44 -18.82 -4.46
C ILE A 308 1.52 -17.67 -4.06
N ALA A 309 1.79 -16.44 -4.50
CA ALA A 309 0.92 -15.29 -4.21
C ALA A 309 -0.52 -15.52 -4.67
N LYS A 310 -0.70 -16.12 -5.85
CA LYS A 310 -2.03 -16.47 -6.37
C LYS A 310 -2.72 -17.56 -5.54
N ALA A 311 -1.98 -18.53 -5.03
CA ALA A 311 -2.51 -19.64 -4.24
C ALA A 311 -2.91 -19.21 -2.82
N THR A 312 -2.16 -18.29 -2.21
CA THR A 312 -2.34 -17.91 -0.80
C THR A 312 -3.03 -16.56 -0.62
N ASN A 313 -3.05 -15.70 -1.65
CA ASN A 313 -3.44 -14.29 -1.54
C ASN A 313 -2.59 -13.51 -0.50
N MET A 314 -1.35 -13.96 -0.26
CA MET A 314 -0.35 -13.32 0.59
C MET A 314 0.76 -12.70 -0.25
N VAL A 315 1.59 -11.84 0.36
CA VAL A 315 2.85 -11.42 -0.26
C VAL A 315 3.75 -12.65 -0.39
N ALA A 316 4.24 -12.93 -1.59
CA ALA A 316 5.13 -14.06 -1.84
C ALA A 316 6.52 -13.58 -2.26
N ILE A 317 7.56 -14.17 -1.65
CA ILE A 317 8.97 -13.89 -1.94
C ILE A 317 9.63 -15.17 -2.46
N ALA A 318 10.32 -15.08 -3.59
CA ALA A 318 11.04 -16.21 -4.17
C ALA A 318 12.47 -15.81 -4.54
N ASP A 319 13.41 -16.75 -4.37
CA ASP A 319 14.81 -16.62 -4.79
C ASP A 319 15.12 -17.64 -5.88
N ASP A 320 15.75 -17.18 -6.96
CA ASP A 320 16.50 -18.04 -7.88
C ASP A 320 17.97 -17.64 -7.92
N SER A 321 18.86 -18.61 -7.72
CA SER A 321 20.29 -18.35 -7.54
C SER A 321 21.15 -19.34 -8.32
N GLY A 322 22.34 -18.91 -8.74
CA GLY A 322 23.29 -19.78 -9.42
C GLY A 322 24.65 -19.13 -9.68
N LEU A 323 25.54 -19.89 -10.31
CA LEU A 323 26.87 -19.47 -10.72
C LEU A 323 26.88 -19.17 -12.23
N GLU A 324 27.37 -18.00 -12.62
CA GLU A 324 27.70 -17.68 -14.01
C GLU A 324 29.22 -17.65 -14.19
N VAL A 325 29.75 -18.41 -15.15
CA VAL A 325 31.18 -18.41 -15.47
C VAL A 325 31.40 -17.82 -16.87
N ASP A 326 32.20 -16.76 -16.96
CA ASP A 326 32.30 -15.95 -18.18
C ASP A 326 32.89 -16.76 -19.34
N ALA A 327 33.94 -17.53 -19.09
CA ALA A 327 34.58 -18.39 -20.08
C ALA A 327 33.67 -19.49 -20.64
N LEU A 328 32.58 -19.82 -19.94
CA LEU A 328 31.60 -20.83 -20.35
C LEU A 328 30.32 -20.22 -20.93
N GLY A 329 30.34 -18.92 -21.25
CA GLY A 329 29.16 -18.22 -21.71
C GLY A 329 28.06 -18.17 -20.65
N LYS A 330 28.44 -17.88 -19.40
CA LYS A 330 27.59 -17.82 -18.19
C LYS A 330 27.02 -19.15 -17.71
N LYS A 331 27.44 -20.28 -18.28
CA LYS A 331 27.12 -21.60 -17.71
C LYS A 331 27.85 -21.79 -16.37
N PRO A 332 27.25 -22.48 -15.38
CA PRO A 332 25.97 -23.21 -15.45
C PRO A 332 24.70 -22.35 -15.47
N GLY A 333 24.73 -21.12 -14.95
CA GLY A 333 23.60 -20.19 -14.96
C GLY A 333 22.40 -20.73 -14.18
N ILE A 334 21.19 -20.58 -14.74
CA ILE A 334 19.93 -21.10 -14.17
C ILE A 334 19.90 -22.63 -13.94
N TYR A 335 20.86 -23.36 -14.53
CA TYR A 335 21.00 -24.80 -14.36
C TYR A 335 21.99 -25.18 -13.25
N SER A 336 22.40 -24.25 -12.38
CA SER A 336 23.43 -24.48 -11.37
C SER A 336 23.19 -25.71 -10.49
N ALA A 337 21.96 -25.94 -10.03
CA ALA A 337 21.63 -27.12 -9.21
C ALA A 337 21.67 -28.44 -10.00
N ARG A 338 21.49 -28.38 -11.32
CA ARG A 338 21.37 -29.54 -12.22
C ARG A 338 22.38 -29.52 -13.35
N TYR A 339 23.55 -28.93 -13.13
CA TYR A 339 24.51 -28.67 -14.21
C TYR A 339 25.00 -29.97 -14.84
N ALA A 340 25.20 -31.02 -14.05
CA ALA A 340 25.56 -32.36 -14.52
C ALA A 340 24.34 -33.26 -14.85
N GLY A 341 23.10 -32.78 -14.66
CA GLY A 341 21.85 -33.51 -14.91
C GLY A 341 20.81 -33.25 -13.81
N GLU A 342 19.55 -33.65 -14.03
CA GLU A 342 18.42 -33.39 -13.11
C GLU A 342 18.63 -33.91 -11.67
N ASN A 343 19.35 -35.02 -11.51
CA ASN A 343 19.64 -35.63 -10.22
C ASN A 343 21.12 -35.50 -9.81
N ALA A 344 21.81 -34.48 -10.33
CA ALA A 344 23.23 -34.29 -10.07
C ALA A 344 23.50 -33.90 -8.60
N THR A 345 24.52 -34.51 -8.00
CA THR A 345 25.06 -34.04 -6.72
C THR A 345 25.91 -32.79 -6.90
N ASP A 346 26.11 -32.03 -5.82
CA ASP A 346 27.01 -30.88 -5.82
C ASP A 346 28.43 -31.26 -6.29
N GLU A 347 28.91 -32.43 -5.91
CA GLU A 347 30.21 -32.98 -6.35
C GLU A 347 30.24 -33.17 -7.87
N GLN A 348 29.23 -33.83 -8.46
CA GLN A 348 29.15 -34.02 -9.91
C GLN A 348 29.07 -32.68 -10.67
N ASN A 349 28.35 -31.70 -10.11
CA ASN A 349 28.27 -30.35 -10.65
C ASN A 349 29.64 -29.65 -10.65
N ARG A 350 30.40 -29.78 -9.56
CA ARG A 350 31.77 -29.26 -9.45
C ARG A 350 32.75 -29.98 -10.38
N GLU A 351 32.73 -31.30 -10.44
CA GLU A 351 33.57 -32.09 -11.35
C GLU A 351 33.37 -31.66 -12.81
N LYS A 352 32.10 -31.50 -13.24
CA LYS A 352 31.77 -31.02 -14.58
C LYS A 352 32.31 -29.61 -14.83
N LEU A 353 32.23 -28.73 -13.84
CA LEU A 353 32.78 -27.37 -13.93
C LEU A 353 34.30 -27.39 -14.07
N ILE A 354 35.02 -28.12 -13.22
CA ILE A 354 36.48 -28.25 -13.28
C ILE A 354 36.91 -28.79 -14.65
N LYS A 355 36.23 -29.83 -15.15
CA LYS A 355 36.49 -30.41 -16.47
C LYS A 355 36.28 -29.40 -17.59
N ALA A 356 35.21 -28.61 -17.54
CA ALA A 356 34.94 -27.55 -18.52
C ALA A 356 35.98 -26.42 -18.48
N MET A 357 36.54 -26.14 -17.30
CA MET A 357 37.51 -25.06 -17.06
C MET A 357 38.97 -25.52 -17.20
N LYS A 358 39.25 -26.78 -17.54
CA LYS A 358 40.59 -27.40 -17.50
C LYS A 358 41.66 -26.60 -18.25
N ASN A 359 41.32 -26.04 -19.41
CA ASN A 359 42.26 -25.31 -20.28
C ASN A 359 42.12 -23.79 -20.21
N VAL A 360 41.30 -23.28 -19.29
CA VAL A 360 41.08 -21.83 -19.14
C VAL A 360 42.14 -21.26 -18.17
N PRO A 361 42.97 -20.29 -18.58
CA PRO A 361 43.97 -19.69 -17.72
C PRO A 361 43.33 -18.83 -16.62
N MET A 362 44.00 -18.69 -15.46
CA MET A 362 43.46 -17.96 -14.29
C MET A 362 42.90 -16.59 -14.64
N SER A 363 43.57 -15.80 -15.49
CA SER A 363 43.12 -14.47 -15.91
C SER A 363 41.77 -14.45 -16.65
N GLN A 364 41.25 -15.60 -17.11
CA GLN A 364 39.97 -15.74 -17.79
C GLN A 364 38.95 -16.57 -16.99
N ARG A 365 39.26 -16.93 -15.75
CA ARG A 365 38.39 -17.76 -14.89
C ARG A 365 37.39 -16.91 -14.09
N THR A 366 37.03 -15.73 -14.58
CA THR A 366 36.06 -14.86 -13.90
C THR A 366 34.69 -15.51 -13.88
N GLY A 367 33.98 -15.27 -12.78
CA GLY A 367 32.62 -15.74 -12.59
C GLY A 367 31.97 -14.98 -11.46
N ARG A 368 30.67 -15.20 -11.30
CA ARG A 368 29.88 -14.54 -10.28
C ARG A 368 28.78 -15.45 -9.79
N PHE A 369 28.51 -15.42 -8.51
CA PHE A 369 27.22 -15.88 -8.03
C PHE A 369 26.17 -14.80 -8.28
N VAL A 370 24.96 -15.23 -8.63
CA VAL A 370 23.80 -14.40 -8.91
C VAL A 370 22.65 -14.88 -8.04
N SER A 371 21.92 -13.97 -7.40
CA SER A 371 20.60 -14.22 -6.82
C SER A 371 19.63 -13.19 -7.40
N ALA A 372 18.52 -13.67 -7.92
CA ALA A 372 17.36 -12.88 -8.25
C ALA A 372 16.27 -13.14 -7.21
N ILE A 373 15.82 -12.07 -6.55
CA ILE A 373 14.72 -12.14 -5.57
C ILE A 373 13.52 -11.44 -6.14
N ALA A 374 12.43 -12.18 -6.31
CA ALA A 374 11.14 -11.68 -6.75
C ALA A 374 10.19 -11.52 -5.56
N VAL A 375 9.43 -10.44 -5.54
CA VAL A 375 8.36 -10.19 -4.58
C VAL A 375 7.08 -9.90 -5.36
N VAL A 376 5.99 -10.57 -4.99
CA VAL A 376 4.66 -10.40 -5.60
C VAL A 376 3.66 -10.09 -4.50
N PHE A 377 2.94 -8.98 -4.65
CA PHE A 377 1.88 -8.55 -3.73
C PHE A 377 0.52 -9.11 -4.15
N PRO A 378 -0.44 -9.27 -3.21
CA PRO A 378 -1.81 -9.69 -3.53
C PRO A 378 -2.52 -8.78 -4.56
N SER A 379 -2.12 -7.51 -4.64
CA SER A 379 -2.59 -6.54 -5.64
C SER A 379 -2.23 -6.93 -7.09
N GLY A 380 -1.26 -7.83 -7.27
CA GLY A 380 -0.64 -8.18 -8.54
C GLY A 380 0.55 -7.31 -8.91
N LYS A 381 0.90 -6.27 -8.13
CA LYS A 381 2.17 -5.57 -8.30
C LYS A 381 3.32 -6.49 -7.90
N GLU A 382 4.46 -6.30 -8.55
CA GLU A 382 5.64 -7.15 -8.34
C GLU A 382 6.92 -6.38 -8.64
N PHE A 383 8.03 -6.89 -8.13
CA PHE A 383 9.35 -6.43 -8.51
C PHE A 383 10.38 -7.56 -8.37
N VAL A 384 11.51 -7.38 -9.05
CA VAL A 384 12.67 -8.27 -8.96
C VAL A 384 13.92 -7.46 -8.75
N VAL A 385 14.78 -7.91 -7.85
CA VAL A 385 16.13 -7.37 -7.66
C VAL A 385 17.16 -8.44 -7.94
N ARG A 386 18.33 -8.01 -8.42
CA ARG A 386 19.46 -8.89 -8.75
C ARG A 386 20.67 -8.51 -7.91
N GLY A 387 21.15 -9.45 -7.12
CA GLY A 387 22.40 -9.35 -6.37
C GLY A 387 23.47 -10.23 -7.01
N THR A 388 24.71 -9.74 -7.05
CA THR A 388 25.85 -10.52 -7.51
C THR A 388 26.98 -10.51 -6.49
N CYS A 389 27.84 -11.52 -6.56
CA CYS A 389 29.12 -11.55 -5.88
C CYS A 389 30.16 -12.02 -6.89
N GLU A 390 31.12 -11.15 -7.19
CA GLU A 390 32.14 -11.36 -8.21
C GLU A 390 33.35 -12.12 -7.65
N GLY A 391 34.02 -12.87 -8.52
CA GLY A 391 35.17 -13.68 -8.14
C GLY A 391 35.73 -14.49 -9.30
N MET A 392 36.46 -15.54 -8.96
CA MET A 392 37.17 -16.40 -9.90
C MET A 392 36.97 -17.87 -9.58
N ILE A 393 37.05 -18.73 -10.59
CA ILE A 393 36.95 -20.18 -10.42
C ILE A 393 38.34 -20.78 -10.19
N GLY A 394 38.55 -21.37 -9.01
CA GLY A 394 39.76 -22.06 -8.61
C GLY A 394 40.08 -23.30 -9.45
N PHE A 395 41.35 -23.69 -9.46
CA PHE A 395 41.81 -24.90 -10.17
C PHE A 395 41.40 -26.20 -9.45
N GLU A 396 41.22 -26.12 -8.15
CA GLU A 396 40.94 -27.21 -7.23
C GLU A 396 39.96 -26.73 -6.16
N GLU A 397 39.25 -27.66 -5.54
CA GLU A 397 38.38 -27.38 -4.40
C GLU A 397 39.21 -27.02 -3.17
N LYS A 398 38.79 -25.99 -2.43
CA LYS A 398 39.39 -25.62 -1.14
C LYS A 398 38.33 -25.37 -0.08
N GLY A 399 38.68 -25.76 1.14
CA GLY A 399 37.83 -25.62 2.32
C GLY A 399 36.71 -26.66 2.38
N ASN A 400 36.07 -26.74 3.56
CA ASN A 400 35.06 -27.74 3.89
C ASN A 400 33.71 -27.12 4.27
N ASN A 401 33.60 -25.79 4.16
CA ASN A 401 32.36 -25.07 4.46
C ASN A 401 31.54 -24.85 3.18
N GLY A 402 30.28 -24.46 3.34
CA GLY A 402 29.43 -24.09 2.21
C GLY A 402 28.81 -25.27 1.46
N PHE A 403 28.28 -24.99 0.27
CA PHE A 403 27.54 -25.94 -0.59
C PHE A 403 27.71 -25.59 -2.07
N GLY A 404 27.26 -26.46 -2.97
CA GLY A 404 27.30 -26.22 -4.42
C GLY A 404 28.72 -25.98 -4.92
N TYR A 405 28.96 -24.77 -5.42
CA TYR A 405 30.24 -24.33 -6.02
C TYR A 405 31.15 -23.55 -5.07
N ASP A 406 30.77 -23.38 -3.80
CA ASP A 406 31.55 -22.60 -2.82
C ASP A 406 33.02 -23.03 -2.72
N PRO A 407 33.39 -24.33 -2.73
CA PRO A 407 34.79 -24.75 -2.67
C PRO A 407 35.62 -24.38 -3.90
N LEU A 408 34.98 -23.99 -5.00
CA LEU A 408 35.65 -23.57 -6.24
C LEU A 408 35.63 -22.07 -6.47
N PHE A 409 34.79 -21.32 -5.75
CA PHE A 409 34.59 -19.90 -6.02
C PHE A 409 35.48 -19.04 -5.12
N ILE A 410 36.56 -18.51 -5.67
CA ILE A 410 37.48 -17.58 -5.03
C ILE A 410 36.85 -16.19 -5.07
N VAL A 411 36.44 -15.67 -3.91
CA VAL A 411 35.78 -14.37 -3.82
C VAL A 411 36.81 -13.24 -3.84
N ASP A 412 36.47 -12.16 -4.54
CA ASP A 412 37.27 -10.94 -4.60
C ASP A 412 37.55 -10.38 -3.19
N ASN A 413 38.72 -9.74 -3.02
CA ASN A 413 39.21 -9.11 -1.77
C ASN A 413 39.58 -10.06 -0.63
N TYR A 414 39.24 -11.36 -0.67
CA TYR A 414 39.64 -12.33 0.36
C TYR A 414 40.72 -13.31 -0.10
N ASN A 415 40.85 -13.51 -1.42
CA ASN A 415 41.78 -14.48 -2.02
C ASN A 415 41.62 -15.90 -1.43
N LYS A 416 40.39 -16.24 -1.06
CA LYS A 416 39.96 -17.52 -0.50
C LYS A 416 38.69 -17.95 -1.20
N THR A 417 38.48 -19.26 -1.28
CA THR A 417 37.20 -19.81 -1.73
C THR A 417 36.12 -19.56 -0.69
N PHE A 418 34.85 -19.49 -1.11
CA PHE A 418 33.74 -19.48 -0.15
C PHE A 418 33.74 -20.71 0.77
N GLY A 419 34.27 -21.85 0.30
CA GLY A 419 34.43 -23.04 1.13
C GLY A 419 35.46 -22.90 2.26
N GLU A 420 36.39 -21.94 2.16
CA GLU A 420 37.38 -21.63 3.20
C GLU A 420 36.92 -20.54 4.18
N LEU A 421 35.87 -19.78 3.84
CA LEU A 421 35.36 -18.71 4.69
C LEU A 421 34.41 -19.27 5.77
N PRO A 422 34.38 -18.66 6.97
CA PRO A 422 33.31 -18.89 7.93
C PRO A 422 31.96 -18.46 7.35
N SER A 423 30.89 -19.20 7.69
CA SER A 423 29.53 -18.90 7.22
C SER A 423 29.08 -17.47 7.53
N SER A 424 29.50 -16.91 8.68
CA SER A 424 29.18 -15.52 9.05
C SER A 424 29.75 -14.49 8.07
N ILE A 425 30.98 -14.70 7.57
CA ILE A 425 31.60 -13.81 6.58
C ILE A 425 30.92 -14.01 5.23
N LYS A 426 30.73 -15.27 4.81
CA LYS A 426 30.06 -15.59 3.54
C LYS A 426 28.67 -14.95 3.48
N ASN A 427 27.85 -15.14 4.51
CA ASN A 427 26.48 -14.62 4.56
C ASN A 427 26.42 -13.09 4.58
N ALA A 428 27.51 -12.40 4.91
CA ALA A 428 27.57 -10.93 4.86
C ALA A 428 27.92 -10.38 3.46
N ILE A 429 28.64 -11.15 2.63
CA ILE A 429 29.18 -10.68 1.34
C ILE A 429 28.61 -11.43 0.12
N SER A 430 27.70 -12.38 0.34
CA SER A 430 27.15 -13.23 -0.71
C SER A 430 26.26 -12.45 -1.68
N HIS A 431 26.09 -13.02 -2.87
CA HIS A 431 25.11 -12.58 -3.85
C HIS A 431 23.69 -12.46 -3.26
N ARG A 432 23.30 -13.41 -2.39
CA ARG A 432 21.99 -13.39 -1.72
C ARG A 432 21.88 -12.28 -0.69
N ALA A 433 22.93 -12.04 0.09
CA ALA A 433 22.97 -10.91 1.02
C ALA A 433 22.81 -9.58 0.29
N ASN A 434 23.49 -9.44 -0.85
CA ASN A 434 23.38 -8.26 -1.72
C ASN A 434 21.97 -8.11 -2.30
N SER A 435 21.36 -9.17 -2.82
CA SER A 435 19.98 -9.10 -3.34
C SER A 435 18.96 -8.88 -2.23
N LEU A 436 19.13 -9.44 -1.04
CA LEU A 436 18.20 -9.25 0.07
C LEU A 436 18.23 -7.82 0.60
N LYS A 437 19.40 -7.18 0.66
CA LYS A 437 19.51 -5.76 0.96
C LYS A 437 18.77 -4.90 -0.06
N LEU A 438 18.99 -5.16 -1.35
CA LEU A 438 18.28 -4.48 -2.43
C LEU A 438 16.77 -4.72 -2.37
N MET A 439 16.35 -5.96 -2.05
CA MET A 439 14.95 -6.33 -1.92
C MET A 439 14.30 -5.53 -0.79
N ARG A 440 14.95 -5.46 0.38
CA ARG A 440 14.48 -4.68 1.52
C ARG A 440 14.30 -3.21 1.18
N ASP A 441 15.33 -2.57 0.60
CA ASP A 441 15.28 -1.16 0.21
C ASP A 441 14.11 -0.87 -0.75
N GLU A 442 13.82 -1.83 -1.63
CA GLU A 442 12.82 -1.72 -2.68
C GLU A 442 11.41 -2.12 -2.21
N PHE A 443 11.33 -2.96 -1.17
CA PHE A 443 10.12 -3.29 -0.43
C PHE A 443 9.65 -2.11 0.42
N GLU A 444 10.56 -1.47 1.18
CA GLU A 444 10.27 -0.30 2.02
C GLU A 444 9.73 0.89 1.23
N LYS A 445 10.12 1.05 -0.05
CA LYS A 445 9.58 2.10 -0.93
C LYS A 445 8.16 1.81 -1.43
N ARG A 446 7.74 0.54 -1.46
CA ARG A 446 6.44 0.12 -2.00
C ARG A 446 5.36 0.01 -0.96
N ILE A 447 5.72 -0.27 0.30
CA ILE A 447 4.77 -0.35 1.39
C ILE A 447 4.42 1.06 1.92
N SER A 448 3.15 1.32 2.14
CA SER A 448 2.65 2.48 2.86
C SER A 448 2.85 2.24 4.36
N ARG A 449 3.59 3.12 5.03
CA ARG A 449 3.75 3.11 6.49
C ARG A 449 2.59 3.80 7.19
#